data_AF-A0A151F7D0-F1
#
_entry.id   AF-A0A151F7D0-F1
#
_cell.length_a   1.000
_cell.length_b   1.000
_cell.length_c   1.000
_cell.angle_alpha   90.00
_cell.angle_beta   90.00
_cell.angle_gamma   90.00
#
_symmetry.space_group_name_H-M   'P 1'
#
loop_
_entity.id
_entity.type
_entity.pdbx_description
1 polymer ?
#
loop_
_entity_poly.entity_id
_entity_poly.type
_entity_poly.pdbx_seq_one_letter_code
_entity_poly.pdbx_strand_id
1 'polypeptide(L)'
;MKKIGLLLLGALVLTACPVGAVICTTNPPTPPTPGNSNSMMSGPAYHAVKNAQQLKEKAHSLLDQAMEQDLDVSEIEDIIAKADALLEMAEKIKKANPIPANNMAREAAELYEQAISDLEALLG
;
A
#
# COMPACT_ATOMS: atom_id res chain seq x y z
N MET A 1 14.04 13.40 41.01
CA MET A 1 13.13 12.37 41.58
C MET A 1 12.64 11.55 40.39
N LYS A 2 12.75 10.23 40.25
CA LYS A 2 12.99 9.06 41.12
C LYS A 2 13.78 8.05 40.27
N LYS A 3 14.90 7.53 40.78
CA LYS A 3 15.58 6.34 40.28
C LYS A 3 15.07 5.14 41.07
N ILE A 4 14.64 4.07 40.40
CA ILE A 4 14.44 2.71 40.95
C ILE A 4 14.82 1.81 39.77
N GLY A 5 15.85 0.97 39.82
CA GLY A 5 16.33 0.13 40.90
C GLY A 5 16.17 -1.31 40.38
N LEU A 6 17.22 -1.97 39.87
CA LEU A 6 18.27 -2.64 40.63
C LEU A 6 17.91 -4.12 40.89
N LEU A 7 18.84 -5.01 40.49
CA LEU A 7 19.07 -6.41 40.96
C LEU A 7 18.08 -7.49 40.46
N LEU A 8 18.43 -8.78 40.31
CA LEU A 8 19.48 -9.64 40.87
C LEU A 8 19.69 -10.86 39.92
N LEU A 9 20.93 -11.37 39.89
CA LEU A 9 21.37 -12.77 39.91
C LEU A 9 20.37 -13.87 39.44
N GLY A 10 20.72 -14.76 38.52
CA GLY A 10 21.87 -15.66 38.58
C GLY A 10 21.43 -17.03 39.12
N ALA A 11 21.45 -18.08 38.29
CA ALA A 11 21.53 -19.47 38.74
C ALA A 11 21.79 -20.39 37.55
N LEU A 12 23.03 -20.88 37.50
CA LEU A 12 23.49 -22.03 36.75
C LEU A 12 22.94 -23.30 37.43
N VAL A 13 22.24 -24.17 36.70
CA VAL A 13 22.04 -25.56 37.14
C VAL A 13 22.15 -26.50 35.93
N LEU A 14 23.25 -27.24 35.90
CA LEU A 14 23.42 -28.50 35.17
C LEU A 14 22.28 -29.46 35.53
N THR A 15 21.74 -30.21 34.57
CA THR A 15 21.46 -31.64 34.81
C THR A 15 21.34 -32.39 33.48
N ALA A 16 21.97 -33.56 33.47
CA ALA A 16 22.08 -34.48 32.37
C ALA A 16 20.77 -35.26 32.11
N CYS A 17 20.69 -35.86 30.92
CA CYS A 17 19.76 -36.90 30.43
C CYS A 17 19.47 -38.02 31.48
N PRO A 18 18.52 -38.98 31.30
CA PRO A 18 17.89 -39.41 30.03
C PRO A 18 16.43 -39.93 30.14
N VAL A 19 15.91 -40.45 29.02
CA VAL A 19 14.82 -41.44 28.85
C VAL A 19 13.36 -41.01 29.11
N GLY A 20 12.60 -40.98 28.02
CA GLY A 20 11.33 -41.70 27.88
C GLY A 20 10.18 -41.38 28.85
N ALA A 21 9.24 -40.56 28.38
CA ALA A 21 7.83 -40.76 28.66
C ALA A 21 7.02 -40.24 27.47
N VAL A 22 6.43 -41.16 26.72
CA VAL A 22 5.36 -40.87 25.77
C VAL A 22 4.16 -40.44 26.61
N ILE A 23 3.97 -39.14 26.79
CA ILE A 23 2.72 -38.57 27.29
C ILE A 23 1.93 -38.15 26.06
N CYS A 24 0.97 -38.98 25.69
CA CYS A 24 -0.13 -38.60 24.80
C CYS A 24 -0.90 -37.46 25.48
N THR A 25 -0.46 -36.21 25.27
CA THR A 25 -1.29 -35.06 25.61
C THR A 25 -2.35 -34.95 24.52
N THR A 26 -3.59 -35.29 24.88
CA THR A 26 -4.77 -34.88 24.10
C THR A 26 -4.92 -33.38 24.30
N ASN A 27 -4.10 -32.58 23.60
CA ASN A 27 -4.42 -31.17 23.43
C ASN A 27 -5.69 -31.12 22.58
N PRO A 28 -6.79 -30.52 23.06
CA PRO A 28 -7.94 -30.28 22.21
C PRO A 28 -7.44 -29.45 21.01
N PRO A 29 -7.84 -29.79 19.77
CA PRO A 29 -7.46 -29.01 18.61
C PRO A 29 -7.93 -27.58 18.86
N THR A 30 -6.98 -26.67 19.04
CA THR A 30 -7.26 -25.25 19.03
C THR A 30 -7.92 -24.98 17.67
N PRO A 31 -9.07 -24.30 17.62
CA PRO A 31 -9.65 -23.92 16.34
C PRO A 31 -8.57 -23.16 15.57
N PRO A 32 -8.32 -23.47 14.29
CA PRO A 32 -7.42 -22.65 13.50
C PRO A 32 -7.93 -21.21 13.59
N THR A 33 -7.11 -20.32 14.14
CA THR A 33 -7.35 -18.89 14.05
C THR A 33 -7.63 -18.60 12.58
N PRO A 34 -8.77 -17.95 12.23
CA PRO A 34 -9.05 -17.64 10.84
C PRO A 34 -7.84 -16.89 10.29
N GLY A 35 -7.08 -17.55 9.40
CA GLY A 35 -5.97 -16.91 8.74
C GLY A 35 -6.53 -15.69 8.03
N ASN A 36 -6.15 -14.49 8.48
CA ASN A 36 -6.64 -13.24 7.94
C ASN A 36 -6.25 -13.17 6.46
N SER A 37 -7.14 -13.66 5.60
CA SER A 37 -6.94 -13.77 4.16
C SER A 37 -6.79 -12.38 3.51
N ASN A 38 -7.17 -11.31 4.23
CA ASN A 38 -7.03 -9.94 3.76
C ASN A 38 -5.56 -9.45 3.75
N SER A 39 -4.66 -10.07 4.51
CA SER A 39 -3.26 -9.62 4.55
C SER A 39 -2.48 -9.96 3.29
N MET A 40 -2.94 -10.93 2.48
CA MET A 40 -2.29 -11.29 1.21
C MET A 40 -2.79 -10.45 0.02
N MET A 41 -3.96 -9.81 0.14
CA MET A 41 -4.55 -9.01 -0.95
C MET A 41 -4.20 -7.52 -0.91
N SER A 42 -3.49 -7.05 0.12
CA SER A 42 -3.12 -5.64 0.22
C SER A 42 -2.00 -5.24 -0.74
N GLY A 43 -1.10 -6.15 -1.11
CA GLY A 43 0.06 -5.88 -1.98
C GLY A 43 -0.32 -5.20 -3.31
N PRO A 44 -1.21 -5.78 -4.12
CA PRO A 44 -1.62 -5.20 -5.40
C PRO A 44 -2.13 -3.76 -5.32
N ALA A 45 -2.96 -3.45 -4.32
CA ALA A 45 -3.50 -2.11 -4.14
C ALA A 45 -2.42 -1.06 -3.84
N TYR A 46 -1.41 -1.40 -3.01
CA TYR A 46 -0.28 -0.50 -2.75
C TYR A 46 0.56 -0.27 -4.01
N HIS A 47 0.80 -1.31 -4.81
CA HIS A 47 1.54 -1.19 -6.06
C HIS A 47 0.78 -0.33 -7.09
N ALA A 48 -0.53 -0.56 -7.24
CA ALA A 48 -1.36 0.22 -8.16
C ALA A 48 -1.42 1.70 -7.77
N VAL A 49 -1.62 2.01 -6.48
CA VAL A 49 -1.60 3.39 -5.98
C VAL A 49 -0.25 4.05 -6.23
N LYS A 50 0.86 3.35 -5.95
CA LYS A 50 2.20 3.89 -6.19
C LYS A 50 2.44 4.17 -7.68
N ASN A 51 2.02 3.27 -8.57
CA ASN A 51 2.13 3.48 -10.01
C ASN A 51 1.35 4.72 -10.46
N ALA A 52 0.10 4.84 -10.02
CA ALA A 52 -0.73 6.01 -10.33
C ALA A 52 -0.14 7.32 -9.77
N GLN A 53 0.52 7.31 -8.60
CA GLN A 53 1.24 8.47 -8.08
C GLN A 53 2.40 8.91 -8.98
N GLN A 54 3.17 7.97 -9.53
CA GLN A 54 4.27 8.30 -10.45
C GLN A 54 3.75 8.90 -11.76
N LEU A 55 2.64 8.35 -12.27
CA LEU A 55 1.97 8.90 -13.45
C LEU A 55 1.37 10.28 -13.18
N LYS A 56 0.78 10.50 -12.00
CA LYS A 56 0.31 11.81 -11.55
C LYS A 56 1.42 12.86 -11.61
N GLU A 57 2.58 12.56 -11.02
CA GLU A 57 3.72 13.50 -11.01
C GLU A 57 4.14 13.87 -12.44
N LYS A 58 4.20 12.89 -13.35
CA LYS A 58 4.52 13.14 -14.76
C LYS A 58 3.44 13.97 -15.46
N ALA A 59 2.17 13.62 -15.29
CA ALA A 59 1.04 14.30 -15.93
C ALA A 59 0.97 15.78 -15.51
N HIS A 60 1.07 16.07 -14.20
CA HIS A 60 1.10 17.44 -13.69
C HIS A 60 2.34 18.21 -14.18
N SER A 61 3.51 17.56 -14.21
CA SER A 61 4.72 18.20 -14.72
C SER A 61 4.63 18.58 -16.21
N LEU A 62 3.96 17.76 -17.03
CA LEU A 62 3.71 18.08 -18.44
C LEU A 62 2.60 19.12 -18.61
N LEU A 63 1.57 19.08 -17.77
CA LEU A 63 0.51 20.08 -17.76
C LEU A 63 1.07 21.47 -17.46
N ASP A 64 1.91 21.59 -16.43
CA ASP A 64 2.60 22.84 -16.09
C ASP A 64 3.40 23.39 -17.29
N GLN A 65 4.15 22.52 -17.99
CA GLN A 65 4.90 22.89 -19.20
C GLN A 65 4.01 23.36 -20.35
N ALA A 66 2.84 22.74 -20.54
CA ALA A 66 1.90 23.12 -21.58
C ALA A 66 1.21 24.45 -21.27
N MET A 67 0.86 24.68 -20.00
CA MET A 67 0.34 25.96 -19.51
C MET A 67 1.37 27.09 -19.63
N GLU A 68 2.64 26.82 -19.33
CA GLU A 68 3.74 27.78 -19.53
C GLU A 68 3.94 28.19 -20.99
N GLN A 69 3.49 27.36 -21.94
CA GLN A 69 3.51 27.64 -23.38
C GLN A 69 2.19 28.21 -23.90
N ASP A 70 1.27 28.60 -23.00
CA ASP A 70 -0.07 29.11 -23.34
C ASP A 70 -0.87 28.16 -24.24
N LEU A 71 -0.64 26.84 -24.13
CA LEU A 71 -1.40 25.81 -24.85
C LEU A 71 -2.79 25.61 -24.21
N ASP A 72 -3.81 25.35 -25.03
CA ASP A 72 -5.14 25.00 -24.54
C ASP A 72 -5.13 23.56 -24.02
N VAL A 73 -5.23 23.42 -22.70
CA VAL A 73 -5.21 22.16 -21.96
C VAL A 73 -6.50 21.88 -21.20
N SER A 74 -7.55 22.67 -21.42
CA SER A 74 -8.79 22.62 -20.64
C SER A 74 -9.42 21.22 -20.57
N GLU A 75 -9.49 20.50 -21.68
CA GLU A 75 -10.00 19.12 -21.71
C GLU A 75 -9.09 18.13 -20.97
N ILE A 76 -7.78 18.37 -20.96
CA ILE A 76 -6.80 17.51 -20.29
C ILE A 76 -6.82 17.76 -18.77
N GLU A 77 -7.01 19.00 -18.33
CA GLU A 77 -7.19 19.35 -16.93
C GLU A 77 -8.37 18.58 -16.30
N ASP A 78 -9.48 18.45 -17.03
CA ASP A 78 -10.64 17.69 -16.58
C ASP A 78 -10.33 16.19 -16.42
N ILE A 79 -9.54 15.61 -17.33
CA ILE A 79 -9.07 14.22 -17.25
C ILE A 79 -8.18 14.03 -16.02
N ILE A 80 -7.21 14.93 -15.81
CA ILE A 80 -6.28 14.90 -14.67
C ILE A 80 -7.06 15.06 -13.35
N ALA A 81 -8.01 15.98 -13.29
CA ALA A 81 -8.84 16.19 -12.10
C ALA A 81 -9.67 14.94 -11.74
N LYS A 82 -10.22 14.24 -12.74
CA LYS A 82 -10.92 12.97 -12.53
C LYS A 82 -9.97 11.87 -12.02
N ALA A 83 -8.77 11.77 -12.61
CA ALA A 83 -7.75 10.82 -12.18
C ALA A 83 -7.29 11.09 -10.73
N ASP A 84 -7.15 12.36 -10.36
CA ASP A 84 -6.81 12.80 -9.01
C ASP A 84 -7.87 12.39 -7.98
N ALA A 85 -9.14 12.61 -8.28
CA ALA A 85 -10.24 12.20 -7.41
C ALA A 85 -10.27 10.67 -7.18
N LEU A 86 -10.05 9.88 -8.24
CA LEU A 86 -9.97 8.43 -8.15
C LEU A 86 -8.79 7.96 -7.30
N LEU A 87 -7.60 8.54 -7.52
CA LEU A 87 -6.40 8.21 -6.75
C LEU A 87 -6.56 8.57 -5.28
N GLU A 88 -7.14 9.73 -4.97
CA GLU A 88 -7.42 10.14 -3.60
C GLU A 88 -8.37 9.17 -2.89
N MET A 89 -9.44 8.73 -3.57
CA MET A 89 -10.35 7.73 -3.03
C MET A 89 -9.66 6.37 -2.83
N ALA A 90 -8.85 5.93 -3.80
CA ALA A 90 -8.07 4.71 -3.69
C ALA A 90 -7.14 4.73 -2.47
N GLU A 91 -6.45 5.85 -2.24
CA GLU A 91 -5.57 6.04 -1.09
C GLU A 91 -6.30 5.96 0.25
N LYS A 92 -7.48 6.58 0.34
CA LYS A 92 -8.31 6.56 1.55
C LYS A 92 -8.76 5.14 1.90
N ILE A 93 -9.13 4.34 0.91
CA ILE A 93 -9.75 3.03 1.14
C ILE A 93 -8.76 1.86 1.05
N LYS A 94 -7.52 2.02 0.56
CA LYS A 94 -6.58 0.91 0.29
C LYS A 94 -6.31 -0.05 1.45
N LYS A 95 -6.39 0.42 2.70
CA LYS A 95 -6.23 -0.42 3.89
C LYS A 95 -7.50 -1.19 4.26
N ALA A 96 -8.65 -0.55 4.14
CA ALA A 96 -9.93 -1.13 4.53
C ALA A 96 -10.51 -2.03 3.43
N ASN A 97 -10.38 -1.60 2.17
CA ASN A 97 -10.96 -2.22 0.98
C ASN A 97 -9.91 -2.25 -0.15
N PRO A 98 -8.95 -3.19 -0.14
CA PRO A 98 -7.84 -3.21 -1.09
C PRO A 98 -8.28 -3.50 -2.53
N ILE A 99 -9.31 -4.33 -2.76
CA ILE A 99 -9.77 -4.65 -4.12
C ILE A 99 -10.37 -3.41 -4.83
N PRO A 100 -11.35 -2.68 -4.23
CA PRO A 100 -11.82 -1.43 -4.83
C PRO A 100 -10.73 -0.38 -4.99
N ALA A 101 -9.82 -0.24 -4.01
CA ALA A 101 -8.70 0.68 -4.12
C ALA A 101 -7.80 0.37 -5.31
N ASN A 102 -7.50 -0.92 -5.55
CA ASN A 102 -6.71 -1.35 -6.69
C ASN A 102 -7.40 -0.97 -8.02
N ASN A 103 -8.71 -1.18 -8.12
CA ASN A 103 -9.45 -0.85 -9.34
C ASN A 103 -9.49 0.66 -9.59
N MET A 104 -9.77 1.46 -8.56
CA MET A 104 -9.73 2.93 -8.65
C MET A 104 -8.34 3.45 -9.02
N ALA A 105 -7.29 2.89 -8.42
CA ALA A 105 -5.92 3.28 -8.74
C ALA A 105 -5.51 2.90 -10.17
N ARG A 106 -6.01 1.77 -10.68
CA ARG A 106 -5.83 1.40 -12.10
C ARG A 106 -6.56 2.35 -13.04
N GLU A 107 -7.82 2.68 -12.76
CA GLU A 107 -8.58 3.63 -13.56
C GLU A 107 -7.92 5.02 -13.55
N ALA A 108 -7.44 5.47 -12.39
CA ALA A 108 -6.65 6.69 -12.29
C ALA A 108 -5.38 6.63 -13.16
N ALA A 109 -4.64 5.51 -13.13
CA ALA A 109 -3.45 5.31 -13.95
C ALA A 109 -3.78 5.38 -15.46
N GLU A 110 -4.86 4.73 -15.91
CA GLU A 110 -5.29 4.75 -17.31
C GLU A 110 -5.64 6.18 -17.76
N LEU A 111 -6.29 6.98 -16.91
CA LEU A 111 -6.58 8.39 -17.19
C LEU A 111 -5.31 9.26 -17.21
N TYR A 112 -4.36 9.03 -16.30
CA TYR A 112 -3.08 9.74 -16.36
C TYR A 112 -2.28 9.38 -17.61
N GLU A 113 -2.25 8.11 -18.02
CA GLU A 113 -1.60 7.68 -19.26
C GLU A 113 -2.22 8.37 -20.49
N GLN A 114 -3.55 8.48 -20.52
CA GLN A 114 -4.24 9.25 -21.55
C GLN A 114 -3.82 10.74 -21.52
N ALA A 115 -3.89 11.38 -20.35
CA ALA A 115 -3.52 12.79 -20.22
C ALA A 115 -2.04 13.04 -20.60
N ILE A 116 -1.13 12.15 -20.20
CA ILE A 116 0.29 12.21 -20.59
C ILE A 116 0.44 12.11 -22.10
N SER A 117 -0.24 11.16 -22.75
CA SER A 117 -0.19 11.00 -24.20
C SER A 117 -0.68 12.26 -24.93
N ASP A 118 -1.78 12.84 -24.45
CA ASP A 118 -2.36 14.06 -25.05
C ASP A 118 -1.45 15.27 -24.82
N LEU A 119 -0.84 15.41 -23.63
CA LEU A 119 0.13 16.48 -23.34
C LEU A 119 1.42 16.34 -24.14
N GLU A 120 1.97 15.13 -24.25
CA GLU A 120 3.15 14.88 -25.08
C GLU A 120 2.86 15.21 -26.55
N ALA A 121 1.67 14.88 -27.05
CA ALA A 121 1.26 15.24 -28.41
C ALA A 121 1.12 16.76 -28.61
N LEU A 122 0.68 17.50 -27.58
CA LEU A 122 0.59 18.97 -27.63
C LEU A 122 1.96 19.66 -27.56
N LEU A 123 2.87 19.11 -26.74
CA LEU A 123 4.20 19.69 -26.50
C LEU A 123 5.19 19.42 -27.65
N GLY A 124 4.95 18.39 -28.46
CA GLY A 124 5.76 18.04 -29.63
C GLY A 124 7.03 17.27 -29.31
#